data_AF-A0A1Y5EBG5-F1
#
_entry.id   AF-A0A1Y5EBG5-F1
#
_cell.length_a   1.000
_cell.length_b   1.000
_cell.length_c   1.000
_cell.angle_alpha   90.00
_cell.angle_beta   90.00
_cell.angle_gamma   90.00
#
_symmetry.space_group_name_H-M   'P 1'
#
loop_
_entity.id
_entity.type
_entity.pdbx_description
1 polymer ?
#
loop_
_entity_poly.entity_id
_entity_poly.type
_entity_poly.pdbx_seq_one_letter_code
_entity_poly.pdbx_strand_id
1 'polypeptide(L)'
;MKKKFILPLPLSILFSLCLLSCSQAAQDQPQLQSKEILKEGNNKVTVKNEQAWQQVTVNYYDFEGGFYGLTSKAGDKLLPMNLAKQYKLQGTILKVKGEIIKDMMTIQQWGQPFRIIEVEVIKLGQSTGKNKGSEY
;
A
#
# COMPACT_ATOMS: atom_id res chain seq x y z
N MET A 1 -19.83 53.44 7.98
CA MET A 1 -21.03 52.57 7.97
C MET A 1 -20.63 51.15 8.36
N LYS A 2 -21.06 50.68 9.53
CA LYS A 2 -20.68 49.37 10.09
C LYS A 2 -21.63 48.29 9.54
N LYS A 3 -21.14 47.36 8.72
CA LYS A 3 -21.94 46.23 8.23
C LYS A 3 -21.88 45.12 9.27
N LYS A 4 -23.03 44.81 9.88
CA LYS A 4 -23.20 43.70 10.83
C LYS A 4 -23.32 42.41 10.02
N PHE A 5 -22.37 41.50 10.18
CA PHE A 5 -22.49 40.13 9.70
C PHE A 5 -23.23 39.31 10.76
N ILE A 6 -24.45 38.89 10.44
CA ILE A 6 -25.22 37.93 11.21
C ILE A 6 -24.97 36.57 10.55
N LEU A 7 -24.21 35.70 11.23
CA LEU A 7 -24.03 34.30 10.86
C LEU A 7 -25.19 33.49 11.48
N PRO A 8 -25.98 32.75 10.69
CA PRO A 8 -26.93 31.81 11.26
C PRO A 8 -26.19 30.53 11.69
N LEU A 9 -26.46 30.12 12.92
CA LEU A 9 -26.07 28.85 13.52
C LEU A 9 -27.14 27.79 13.15
N PRO A 10 -26.83 26.72 12.39
CA PRO A 10 -27.62 25.50 12.42
C PRO A 10 -26.91 24.50 13.36
N LEU A 11 -27.39 24.35 14.60
CA LEU A 11 -28.47 23.43 14.97
C LEU A 11 -28.09 21.97 14.72
N SER A 12 -27.60 21.34 15.81
CA SER A 12 -27.90 19.97 16.22
C SER A 12 -28.03 18.93 15.10
N ILE A 13 -26.93 18.22 14.83
CA ILE A 13 -27.03 16.85 14.32
C ILE A 13 -26.71 15.94 15.50
N LEU A 14 -27.79 15.59 16.18
CA LEU A 14 -27.89 14.52 17.16
C LEU A 14 -27.34 13.23 16.51
N PHE A 15 -26.11 12.85 16.87
CA PHE A 15 -25.52 11.58 16.48
C PHE A 15 -26.25 10.48 17.27
N SER A 16 -27.41 10.06 16.75
CA SER A 16 -28.14 8.90 17.25
C SER A 16 -27.23 7.67 17.17
N LEU A 17 -26.78 7.20 18.33
CA LEU A 17 -26.25 5.86 18.51
C LEU A 17 -27.36 4.85 18.19
N CYS A 18 -27.46 4.43 16.93
CA CYS A 18 -28.15 3.20 16.58
C CYS A 18 -27.19 2.03 16.86
N LEU A 19 -27.15 1.59 18.13
CA LEU A 19 -26.72 0.24 18.47
C LEU A 19 -27.77 -0.74 17.91
N LEU A 20 -27.59 -1.15 16.65
CA LEU A 20 -28.25 -2.33 16.09
C LEU A 20 -27.56 -3.56 16.69
N SER A 21 -27.90 -3.85 17.95
CA SER A 21 -27.69 -5.16 18.55
C SER A 21 -28.90 -6.03 18.14
N CYS A 22 -28.82 -6.64 16.96
CA CYS A 22 -29.73 -7.73 16.59
C CYS A 22 -29.06 -9.05 16.96
N SER A 23 -29.56 -9.65 18.03
CA SER A 23 -29.34 -11.05 18.38
C SER A 23 -29.94 -11.95 17.30
N GLN A 24 -29.12 -12.81 16.69
CA GLN A 24 -29.62 -14.08 16.15
C GLN A 24 -28.65 -15.16 16.58
N ALA A 25 -29.06 -15.93 17.59
CA ALA A 25 -28.50 -17.22 17.89
C ALA A 25 -28.82 -18.17 16.74
N ALA A 26 -27.87 -18.32 15.83
CA ALA A 26 -27.73 -19.48 14.98
C ALA A 26 -26.33 -20.02 15.25
N GLN A 27 -26.27 -21.01 16.15
CA GLN A 27 -25.08 -21.83 16.32
C GLN A 27 -24.90 -22.66 15.05
N ASP A 28 -24.14 -22.15 14.09
CA ASP A 28 -23.33 -23.01 13.23
C ASP A 28 -21.89 -22.86 13.70
N GLN A 29 -21.55 -23.68 14.69
CA GLN A 29 -20.16 -24.04 14.90
C GLN A 29 -19.72 -24.92 13.72
N PRO A 30 -18.60 -24.62 13.04
CA PRO A 30 -17.88 -25.66 12.34
C PRO A 30 -17.30 -26.59 13.41
N GLN A 31 -18.05 -27.64 13.74
CA GLN A 31 -17.52 -28.70 14.58
C GLN A 31 -16.44 -29.43 13.78
N LEU A 32 -15.23 -29.35 14.32
CA LEU A 32 -14.05 -30.16 14.05
C LEU A 32 -14.41 -31.61 13.67
N GLN A 33 -14.58 -31.87 12.38
CA GLN A 33 -14.55 -33.23 11.84
C GLN A 33 -13.11 -33.56 11.50
N SER A 34 -12.50 -34.32 12.41
CA SER A 34 -11.29 -35.08 12.16
C SER A 34 -11.43 -35.86 10.86
N LYS A 35 -10.74 -35.38 9.83
CA LYS A 35 -10.38 -36.20 8.68
C LYS A 35 -8.86 -36.23 8.59
N GLU A 36 -8.26 -37.08 9.41
CA GLU A 36 -6.97 -37.64 9.06
C GLU A 36 -7.16 -38.45 7.78
N ILE A 37 -6.75 -37.87 6.67
CA ILE A 37 -6.29 -38.63 5.51
C ILE A 37 -4.86 -38.17 5.28
N LEU A 38 -3.92 -38.95 5.81
CA LEU A 38 -2.61 -39.09 5.19
C LEU A 38 -2.84 -39.42 3.71
N LYS A 39 -2.57 -38.45 2.83
CA LYS A 39 -2.00 -38.72 1.50
C LYS A 39 -1.01 -37.60 1.16
N GLU A 40 0.24 -37.94 1.41
CA GLU A 40 1.39 -37.45 0.67
C GLU A 40 1.10 -37.41 -0.83
N GLY A 41 1.37 -36.27 -1.43
CA GLY A 41 0.94 -35.94 -2.78
C GLY A 41 1.27 -34.50 -3.12
N ASN A 42 2.56 -34.20 -3.06
CA ASN A 42 3.27 -33.17 -3.82
C ASN A 42 2.50 -32.68 -5.06
N ASN A 43 1.65 -31.68 -4.85
CA ASN A 43 1.38 -30.65 -5.82
C ASN A 43 1.62 -29.32 -5.12
N LYS A 44 2.89 -28.95 -5.07
CA LYS A 44 3.28 -27.55 -5.05
C LYS A 44 2.69 -26.99 -6.34
N VAL A 45 1.42 -26.57 -6.27
CA VAL A 45 0.82 -25.66 -7.24
C VAL A 45 1.66 -24.42 -7.12
N THR A 46 2.75 -24.41 -7.87
CA THR A 46 3.53 -23.24 -8.15
C THR A 46 2.57 -22.43 -9.00
N VAL A 47 1.73 -21.62 -8.33
CA VAL A 47 1.16 -20.45 -8.95
C VAL A 47 2.37 -19.62 -9.29
N LYS A 48 2.93 -19.89 -10.47
CA LYS A 48 3.92 -19.06 -11.11
C LYS A 48 3.11 -17.82 -11.46
N ASN A 49 2.96 -16.92 -10.49
CA ASN A 49 2.50 -15.57 -10.75
C ASN A 49 3.49 -15.08 -11.80
N GLU A 50 3.07 -15.04 -13.05
CA GLU A 50 3.85 -14.44 -14.10
C GLU A 50 3.95 -12.97 -13.71
N GLN A 51 5.07 -12.62 -13.08
CA GLN A 51 5.30 -11.28 -12.59
C GLN A 51 5.38 -10.41 -13.84
N ALA A 52 4.31 -9.66 -14.09
CA ALA A 52 4.24 -8.78 -15.23
C ALA A 52 5.14 -7.57 -14.99
N TRP A 53 5.79 -7.12 -16.05
CA TRP A 53 6.44 -5.82 -16.04
C TRP A 53 5.40 -4.72 -15.90
N GLN A 54 5.66 -3.79 -14.99
CA GLN A 54 4.81 -2.61 -14.79
C GLN A 54 5.65 -1.34 -14.81
N GLN A 55 5.15 -0.29 -15.45
CA GLN A 55 5.79 1.02 -15.44
C GLN A 55 5.34 1.80 -14.20
N VAL A 56 6.32 2.35 -13.47
CA VAL A 56 6.12 3.09 -12.23
C VAL A 56 6.91 4.40 -12.24
N THR A 57 6.43 5.36 -11.46
CA THR A 57 7.14 6.60 -11.14
C THR A 57 7.63 6.54 -9.69
N VAL A 58 8.90 6.84 -9.48
CA VAL A 58 9.51 7.00 -8.15
C VAL A 58 9.15 8.37 -7.59
N ASN A 59 8.57 8.39 -6.41
CA ASN A 59 8.18 9.60 -5.69
C ASN A 59 8.80 9.59 -4.30
N TYR A 60 9.36 10.73 -3.89
CA TYR A 60 9.73 11.01 -2.51
C TYR A 60 8.51 11.55 -1.75
N TYR A 61 8.31 11.03 -0.56
CA TYR A 61 7.33 11.47 0.41
C TYR A 61 8.07 11.91 1.66
N ASP A 62 7.67 13.02 2.28
CA ASP A 62 8.37 13.67 3.39
C ASP A 62 7.78 13.39 4.78
N PHE A 63 6.69 12.61 4.85
CA PHE A 63 6.11 12.13 6.10
C PHE A 63 6.82 10.86 6.62
N GLU A 64 6.58 10.51 7.89
CA GLU A 64 7.14 9.31 8.55
C GLU A 64 8.69 9.21 8.46
N GLY A 65 9.38 10.36 8.48
CA GLY A 65 10.84 10.43 8.37
C GLY A 65 11.39 10.46 6.93
N GLY A 66 10.50 10.39 5.95
CA GLY A 66 10.82 10.50 4.54
C GLY A 66 11.18 9.17 3.88
N PHE A 67 10.57 8.88 2.72
CA PHE A 67 10.82 7.64 1.98
C PHE A 67 10.55 7.80 0.49
N TYR A 68 11.01 6.82 -0.30
CA TYR A 68 10.70 6.72 -1.72
C TYR A 68 9.67 5.62 -1.95
N GLY A 69 8.56 5.96 -2.60
CA GLY A 69 7.53 5.04 -3.06
C GLY A 69 7.49 4.92 -4.58
N LEU A 70 6.88 3.86 -5.10
CA LEU A 70 6.60 3.68 -6.51
C LEU A 70 5.10 3.83 -6.76
N THR A 71 4.72 4.57 -7.79
CA THR A 71 3.32 4.69 -8.21
C THR A 71 3.16 4.17 -9.63
N SER A 72 2.28 3.18 -9.82
CA SER A 72 1.98 2.63 -11.15
C SER A 72 1.23 3.67 -12.00
N LYS A 73 1.16 3.45 -13.32
CA LYS A 73 0.30 4.28 -14.19
C LYS A 73 -1.17 4.26 -13.79
N ALA A 74 -1.64 3.17 -13.15
CA ALA A 74 -3.01 3.04 -12.66
C ALA A 74 -3.21 3.71 -11.27
N GLY A 75 -2.14 4.16 -10.63
CA GLY A 75 -2.19 4.80 -9.31
C GLY A 75 -1.91 3.87 -8.13
N ASP A 76 -1.61 2.60 -8.39
CA ASP A 76 -1.23 1.64 -7.35
C ASP A 76 0.04 2.11 -6.64
N LYS A 77 0.04 1.97 -5.33
CA LYS A 77 1.14 2.41 -4.47
C LYS A 77 1.93 1.19 -4.03
N LEU A 78 3.19 1.13 -4.43
CA LEU A 78 4.11 0.08 -4.03
C LEU A 78 5.21 0.69 -3.19
N LEU A 79 5.42 0.16 -1.99
CA LEU A 79 6.49 0.55 -1.08
C LEU A 79 7.69 -0.36 -1.35
N PRO A 80 8.75 0.11 -2.02
CA PRO A 80 9.85 -0.75 -2.43
C PRO A 80 10.79 -1.05 -1.26
N MET A 81 10.99 -2.34 -0.97
CA MET A 81 11.89 -2.78 0.10
C MET A 81 13.36 -2.75 -0.26
N ASN A 82 13.67 -2.63 -1.56
CA ASN A 82 15.03 -2.76 -2.09
C ASN A 82 15.29 -1.80 -3.27
N LEU A 83 14.73 -0.58 -3.24
CA LEU A 83 15.02 0.42 -4.27
C LEU A 83 16.48 0.88 -4.19
N ALA A 84 17.25 0.60 -5.23
CA ALA A 84 18.65 1.00 -5.31
C ALA A 84 18.81 2.54 -5.25
N LYS A 85 19.87 3.01 -4.57
CA LYS A 85 20.12 4.45 -4.32
C LYS A 85 20.13 5.29 -5.60
N GLN A 86 20.69 4.77 -6.69
CA GLN A 86 20.74 5.45 -7.99
C GLN A 86 19.36 5.78 -8.58
N TYR A 87 18.29 5.12 -8.13
CA TYR A 87 16.92 5.39 -8.57
C TYR A 87 16.11 6.25 -7.60
N LYS A 88 16.67 6.61 -6.43
CA LYS A 88 16.06 7.49 -5.43
C LYS A 88 16.09 8.97 -5.89
N LEU A 89 15.54 9.25 -7.06
CA LEU A 89 15.40 10.60 -7.62
C LEU A 89 13.92 10.85 -7.92
N GLN A 90 13.41 12.01 -7.50
CA GLN A 90 12.02 12.39 -7.71
C GLN A 90 11.69 12.36 -9.21
N GLY A 91 10.61 11.66 -9.57
CA GLY A 91 10.15 11.55 -10.94
C GLY A 91 10.94 10.57 -11.81
N THR A 92 11.79 9.71 -11.22
CA THR A 92 12.40 8.59 -11.96
C THR A 92 11.30 7.67 -12.48
N ILE A 93 11.37 7.29 -13.75
CA ILE A 93 10.43 6.37 -14.39
C ILE A 93 11.17 5.05 -14.62
N LEU A 94 10.62 3.99 -14.05
CA LEU A 94 11.14 2.63 -14.14
C LEU A 94 10.10 1.71 -14.75
N LYS A 95 10.56 0.65 -15.42
CA LYS A 95 9.81 -0.59 -15.56
C LYS A 95 10.31 -1.51 -14.46
N VAL A 96 9.40 -2.11 -13.70
CA VAL A 96 9.77 -3.03 -12.62
C VAL A 96 8.99 -4.33 -12.75
N LYS A 97 9.62 -5.41 -12.31
CA LYS A 97 8.99 -6.72 -12.10
C LYS A 97 9.36 -7.18 -10.70
N GLY A 98 8.40 -7.74 -9.97
CA GLY A 98 8.61 -8.04 -8.56
C GLY A 98 7.40 -8.67 -7.88
N GLU A 99 7.45 -8.70 -6.55
CA GLU A 99 6.49 -9.41 -5.71
C GLU A 99 5.92 -8.52 -4.61
N ILE A 100 4.60 -8.60 -4.42
CA ILE A 100 3.94 -8.06 -3.23
C ILE A 100 4.26 -8.97 -2.04
N ILE A 101 4.67 -8.37 -0.92
CA ILE A 101 4.92 -9.08 0.33
C ILE A 101 3.67 -8.91 1.20
N LYS A 102 2.91 -10.01 1.40
CA LYS A 102 1.57 -9.96 2.00
C LYS A 102 1.58 -9.79 3.52
N ASP A 103 2.56 -10.39 4.20
CA ASP A 103 2.57 -10.49 5.67
C ASP A 103 3.71 -9.67 6.29
N MET A 104 3.93 -8.46 5.77
CA MET A 104 4.95 -7.54 6.25
C MET A 104 4.29 -6.27 6.79
N MET A 105 4.52 -6.01 8.08
CA MET A 105 4.19 -4.73 8.69
C MET A 105 5.31 -3.72 8.40
N THR A 106 4.93 -2.53 7.94
CA THR A 106 5.86 -1.43 7.67
C THR A 106 5.59 -0.25 8.59
N ILE A 107 6.64 0.50 8.90
CA ILE A 107 6.48 1.79 9.61
C ILE A 107 5.65 2.71 8.72
N GLN A 108 5.97 2.72 7.42
CA GLN A 108 5.23 3.53 6.46
C GLN A 108 3.82 2.98 6.31
N GLN A 109 2.81 3.78 6.66
CA GLN A 109 1.40 3.44 6.45
C GLN A 109 0.96 3.80 5.02
N TRP A 110 1.80 3.47 4.04
CA TRP A 110 1.61 3.85 2.63
C TRP A 110 2.05 2.75 1.68
N GLY A 111 1.15 2.37 0.78
CA GLY A 111 1.43 1.40 -0.28
C GLY A 111 1.59 -0.04 0.19
N GLN A 112 1.65 -0.97 -0.78
CA GLN A 112 1.90 -2.37 -0.51
C GLN A 112 3.41 -2.65 -0.51
N PRO A 113 3.96 -3.32 0.51
CA PRO A 113 5.36 -3.73 0.50
C PRO A 113 5.69 -4.56 -0.73
N PHE A 114 6.72 -4.17 -1.45
CA PHE A 114 7.08 -4.71 -2.76
C PHE A 114 8.57 -4.96 -2.87
N ARG A 115 8.94 -6.17 -3.29
CA ARG A 115 10.31 -6.54 -3.62
C ARG A 115 10.52 -6.48 -5.12
N ILE A 116 11.40 -5.59 -5.56
CA ILE A 116 11.81 -5.47 -6.96
C ILE A 116 12.77 -6.64 -7.27
N ILE A 117 12.51 -7.38 -8.35
CA ILE A 117 13.35 -8.49 -8.83
C ILE A 117 14.11 -8.04 -10.07
N GLU A 118 13.43 -7.38 -11.01
CA GLU A 118 14.05 -6.83 -12.21
C GLU A 118 13.63 -5.37 -12.39
N VAL A 119 14.53 -4.57 -12.94
CA VAL A 119 14.34 -3.14 -13.16
C VAL A 119 14.94 -2.72 -14.50
N GLU A 120 14.17 -1.95 -15.27
CA GLU A 120 14.64 -1.24 -16.45
C GLU A 120 14.42 0.26 -16.23
N VAL A 121 15.45 1.07 -16.51
CA VAL A 121 15.33 2.52 -16.41
C VAL A 121 14.73 3.06 -17.69
N ILE A 122 13.62 3.80 -17.59
CA ILE A 122 13.04 4.54 -18.72
C ILE A 122 13.56 5.98 -18.71
N LYS A 123 13.59 6.60 -17.52
CA LYS A 123 14.07 7.98 -17.35
C LYS A 123 14.53 8.20 -15.91
N LEU A 124 15.72 8.77 -15.70
CA LEU A 124 16.13 9.22 -14.38
C LEU A 124 15.44 10.54 -14.01
N GLY A 125 15.02 10.64 -12.75
CA GLY A 125 14.47 11.85 -12.16
C GLY A 125 15.53 12.91 -11.90
N GLN A 126 15.12 14.01 -11.27
CA GLN A 126 16.06 15.05 -10.86
C GLN A 126 16.41 14.94 -9.38
N SER A 127 17.68 15.24 -9.05
CA SER A 127 18.06 15.47 -7.66
C SER A 127 17.55 16.84 -7.25
N THR A 128 16.39 16.88 -6.60
CA THR A 128 15.98 18.08 -5.89
C THR A 128 16.87 18.18 -4.66
N GLY A 129 17.71 19.22 -4.55
CA GLY A 129 18.65 19.46 -3.44
C GLY A 129 18.02 19.59 -2.04
N LYS A 130 16.76 19.17 -1.88
CA LYS A 130 16.00 19.02 -0.65
C LYS A 130 15.84 17.55 -0.22
N ASN A 131 16.28 16.58 -1.02
CA ASN A 131 16.09 15.15 -0.75
C ASN A 131 17.13 14.59 0.23
N LYS A 132 16.94 14.88 1.52
CA LYS A 132 17.77 14.34 2.62
C LYS A 132 17.76 12.80 2.70
N GLY A 133 16.81 12.13 2.04
CA GLY A 133 16.70 10.66 2.01
C GLY A 133 17.60 9.94 0.99
N SER A 134 18.39 10.68 0.20
CA SER A 134 19.32 10.08 -0.78
C SER A 134 20.71 9.74 -0.20
N GLU A 135 21.04 10.28 0.99
CA GLU A 135 22.34 10.09 1.65
C GLU A 135 22.45 8.75 2.41
N TYR A 136 21.33 8.04 2.64
CA TYR A 136 21.29 6.79 3.40
C TYR A 136 20.86 5.56 2.58
#